data_AF-A0A0C2GLX0-F1
#
_entry.id   AF-A0A0C2GLX0-F1
#
_cell.length_a   1.000
_cell.length_b   1.000
_cell.length_c   1.000
_cell.angle_alpha   90.00
_cell.angle_beta   90.00
_cell.angle_gamma   90.00
#
_symmetry.space_group_name_H-M   'P 1'
#
loop_
_entity.id
_entity.type
_entity.pdbx_description
1 polymer ?
#
loop_
_entity_poly.entity_id
_entity_poly.type
_entity_poly.pdbx_seq_one_letter_code
_entity_poly.pdbx_strand_id
1 'polypeptide(L)'
;MSSTSPTNFEQLRHLVQRNNEVLREVIAAFEEKAALDFHYSKTLKKISANLHKATHQAESDIDKGWTSVAEQFDVQATIHSNLGSALTDDVIQPLRSIQTSEAKTIRAAAIFVEREARRLKDRKDATTRTKRVLYECSKQLEKLEQANDQQQAGER
;
A
#
# COMPACT_ATOMS: atom_id res chain seq x y z
N MET A 1 8.24 0.18 35.04
CA MET A 1 7.10 0.14 34.10
C MET A 1 7.29 1.21 33.05
N SER A 2 7.89 0.85 31.91
CA SER A 2 8.16 1.77 30.80
C SER A 2 6.88 2.05 30.02
N SER A 3 6.39 3.29 30.11
CA SER A 3 5.28 3.80 29.31
C SER A 3 5.72 4.00 27.86
N THR A 4 5.71 2.96 27.04
CA THR A 4 6.04 3.08 25.61
C THR A 4 4.89 2.57 24.76
N SER A 5 4.09 3.49 24.23
CA SER A 5 3.53 3.32 22.90
C SER A 5 3.61 4.68 22.22
N PRO A 6 4.50 4.80 21.21
CA PRO A 6 4.05 4.88 19.81
C PRO A 6 4.95 4.17 18.77
N THR A 7 6.05 3.52 19.15
CA THR A 7 7.06 2.98 18.22
C THR A 7 6.50 1.91 17.27
N ASN A 8 5.52 1.14 17.72
CA ASN A 8 4.91 0.07 16.94
C ASN A 8 4.09 0.60 15.75
N PHE A 9 3.44 1.77 15.89
CA PHE A 9 2.63 2.30 14.81
C PHE A 9 3.48 2.91 13.70
N GLU A 10 4.57 3.61 14.02
CA GLU A 10 5.44 4.18 12.98
C GLU A 10 6.14 3.07 12.18
N GLN A 11 6.59 2.00 12.85
CA GLN A 11 7.11 0.80 12.18
C GLN A 11 6.05 0.15 11.27
N LEU A 12 4.81 0.01 11.75
CA LEU A 12 3.70 -0.49 10.93
C LEU A 12 3.41 0.43 9.75
N ARG A 13 3.46 1.76 9.93
CA ARG A 13 3.24 2.75 8.89
C ARG A 13 4.30 2.63 7.79
N HIS A 14 5.57 2.50 8.15
CA HIS A 14 6.66 2.27 7.20
C HIS A 14 6.51 0.94 6.46
N LEU A 15 6.15 -0.14 7.18
CA LEU A 15 5.90 -1.43 6.57
C LEU A 15 4.78 -1.36 5.52
N VAL A 16 3.67 -0.72 5.87
CA VAL A 16 2.53 -0.51 4.97
C VAL A 16 2.91 0.32 3.75
N GLN A 17 3.68 1.39 3.92
CA GLN A 17 4.17 2.21 2.80
C GLN A 17 5.03 1.41 1.83
N ARG A 18 5.99 0.66 2.37
CA ARG A 18 6.87 -0.21 1.57
C ARG A 18 6.07 -1.28 0.83
N ASN A 19 5.12 -1.93 1.50
CA ASN A 19 4.29 -2.96 0.86
C ASN A 19 3.44 -2.38 -0.29
N ASN A 20 2.93 -1.15 -0.13
CA ASN A 20 2.19 -0.46 -1.20
C ASN A 20 3.07 -0.09 -2.39
N GLU A 21 4.34 0.24 -2.14
CA GLU A 21 5.32 0.49 -3.20
C GLU A 21 5.64 -0.79 -3.97
N VAL A 22 5.94 -1.88 -3.27
CA VAL A 22 6.15 -3.20 -3.88
C VAL A 22 4.92 -3.63 -4.69
N LEU A 23 3.70 -3.47 -4.17
CA LEU A 23 2.48 -3.78 -4.92
C LEU A 23 2.37 -2.96 -6.21
N ARG A 24 2.76 -1.67 -6.18
CA ARG A 24 2.76 -0.81 -7.37
C ARG A 24 3.75 -1.30 -8.42
N GLU A 25 4.95 -1.71 -8.01
CA GLU A 25 5.96 -2.28 -8.90
C GLU A 25 5.49 -3.61 -9.51
N VAL A 26 4.87 -4.48 -8.70
CA VAL A 26 4.29 -5.75 -9.18
C VAL A 26 3.21 -5.50 -10.24
N ILE A 27 2.29 -4.55 -9.99
CA ILE A 27 1.27 -4.16 -10.97
C ILE A 27 1.93 -3.66 -12.25
N ALA A 28 2.91 -2.77 -12.15
CA ALA A 28 3.60 -2.20 -13.31
C ALA A 28 4.32 -3.28 -14.15
N ALA A 29 4.93 -4.28 -13.51
CA ALA A 29 5.57 -5.39 -14.21
C ALA A 29 4.57 -6.23 -15.01
N PHE A 30 3.38 -6.50 -14.46
CA PHE A 30 2.32 -7.20 -15.22
C PHE A 30 1.77 -6.34 -16.36
N GLU A 31 1.64 -5.03 -16.16
CA GLU A 31 1.20 -4.11 -17.22
C GLU A 31 2.18 -4.07 -18.39
N GLU A 32 3.48 -4.02 -18.10
CA GLU A 32 4.53 -4.11 -19.12
C GLU A 32 4.43 -5.44 -19.88
N LYS A 33 4.28 -6.56 -19.15
CA LYS A 33 4.14 -7.88 -19.76
C LYS A 33 2.90 -7.98 -20.65
N ALA A 34 1.75 -7.49 -20.20
CA ALA A 34 0.52 -7.48 -21.00
C ALA A 34 0.69 -6.61 -22.26
N ALA A 35 1.33 -5.45 -22.14
CA ALA A 35 1.63 -4.58 -23.29
C ALA A 35 2.54 -5.27 -24.32
N LEU A 36 3.56 -6.01 -23.86
CA LEU A 36 4.42 -6.80 -24.74
C LEU A 36 3.65 -7.90 -25.48
N ASP A 37 2.76 -8.63 -24.79
CA ASP A 37 1.92 -9.66 -25.41
C ASP A 37 0.99 -9.07 -26.48
N PHE A 38 0.33 -7.94 -26.20
CA PHE A 38 -0.50 -7.24 -27.18
C PHE A 38 0.31 -6.75 -28.38
N HIS A 39 1.51 -6.20 -28.13
CA HIS A 39 2.39 -5.75 -29.20
C HIS A 39 2.86 -6.91 -30.09
N TYR A 40 3.25 -8.02 -29.49
CA TYR A 40 3.69 -9.22 -30.21
C TYR A 40 2.54 -9.82 -31.04
N SER A 41 1.34 -9.93 -30.46
CA SER A 41 0.12 -10.34 -31.16
C SER A 41 -0.15 -9.48 -32.40
N LYS A 42 -0.14 -8.15 -32.24
CA LYS A 42 -0.36 -7.21 -33.35
C LYS A 42 0.69 -7.36 -34.44
N THR A 43 1.94 -7.58 -34.06
CA THR A 43 3.06 -7.74 -34.99
C THR A 43 2.94 -9.07 -35.76
N LEU A 44 2.60 -10.17 -35.09
CA LEU A 44 2.34 -11.46 -35.73
C LEU A 44 1.18 -11.36 -36.73
N LYS A 45 0.06 -10.72 -36.40
CA LYS A 45 -1.05 -10.49 -37.35
C LYS A 45 -0.60 -9.72 -38.60
N LYS A 46 0.26 -8.71 -38.43
CA LYS A 46 0.82 -7.95 -39.56
C LYS A 46 1.71 -8.83 -40.44
N ILE A 47 2.56 -9.66 -39.83
CA ILE A 47 3.44 -10.58 -40.56
C ILE A 47 2.60 -11.63 -41.29
N SER A 48 1.62 -12.25 -40.63
CA SER A 48 0.68 -13.20 -41.24
C SER A 48 -0.01 -12.59 -42.46
N ALA A 49 -0.61 -11.40 -42.30
CA ALA A 49 -1.30 -10.72 -43.40
C ALA A 49 -0.39 -10.40 -44.60
N ASN A 50 0.89 -10.09 -44.35
CA ASN A 50 1.86 -9.88 -45.42
C ASN A 50 2.25 -11.19 -46.11
N LEU A 51 2.42 -12.28 -45.34
CA LEU A 51 2.75 -13.59 -45.89
C LEU A 51 1.60 -14.14 -46.72
N HIS A 52 0.36 -14.07 -46.22
CA HIS A 52 -0.84 -14.43 -46.99
C HIS A 52 -0.95 -13.68 -48.32
N LYS A 53 -0.61 -12.38 -48.35
CA LYS A 53 -0.60 -11.62 -49.61
C LYS A 53 0.48 -12.11 -50.57
N ALA A 54 1.69 -12.40 -50.06
CA ALA A 54 2.79 -12.91 -50.87
C ALA A 54 2.51 -14.31 -51.42
N THR A 55 1.72 -15.11 -50.70
CA THR A 55 1.40 -16.50 -51.06
C THR A 55 0.02 -16.66 -51.72
N HIS A 56 -0.70 -15.57 -52.00
CA HIS A 56 -2.06 -15.63 -52.53
C HIS A 56 -2.14 -16.26 -53.94
N GLN A 57 -1.13 -16.07 -54.79
CA GLN A 57 -1.13 -16.56 -56.18
C GLN A 57 -0.36 -17.87 -56.35
N ALA A 58 -0.14 -18.57 -55.24
CA ALA A 58 0.86 -19.59 -55.16
C ALA A 58 0.20 -20.94 -55.54
N GLU A 59 0.59 -21.49 -56.70
CA GLU A 59 -0.13 -22.59 -57.38
C GLU A 59 0.39 -23.98 -57.00
N SER A 60 1.58 -24.08 -56.41
CA SER A 60 2.19 -25.37 -56.03
C SER A 60 1.76 -25.86 -54.64
N ASP A 61 2.07 -27.12 -54.30
CA ASP A 61 1.83 -27.61 -52.94
C ASP A 61 2.83 -27.04 -51.92
N ILE A 62 4.05 -26.66 -52.37
CA ILE A 62 5.05 -25.96 -51.54
C ILE A 62 4.52 -24.58 -51.13
N ASP A 63 3.88 -23.92 -52.08
CA ASP A 63 3.23 -22.63 -51.93
C ASP A 63 2.09 -22.64 -50.88
N LYS A 64 1.32 -23.74 -50.81
CA LYS A 64 0.32 -23.96 -49.74
C LYS A 64 0.96 -24.11 -48.36
N GLY A 65 2.20 -24.61 -48.28
CA GLY A 65 2.96 -24.70 -47.03
C GLY A 65 3.18 -23.33 -46.38
N TRP A 66 3.47 -22.29 -47.18
CA TRP A 66 3.66 -20.94 -46.67
C TRP A 66 2.36 -20.30 -46.16
N THR A 67 1.22 -20.62 -46.77
CA THR A 67 -0.09 -20.22 -46.26
C THR A 67 -0.35 -20.84 -44.88
N SER A 68 -0.01 -22.12 -44.68
CA SER A 68 -0.12 -22.76 -43.36
C SER A 68 0.78 -22.11 -42.30
N VAL A 69 1.98 -21.64 -42.68
CA VAL A 69 2.85 -20.88 -41.76
C VAL A 69 2.20 -19.56 -41.34
N ALA A 70 1.55 -18.85 -42.27
CA ALA A 70 0.82 -17.62 -41.95
C ALA A 70 -0.33 -17.88 -40.96
N GLU A 71 -1.11 -18.94 -41.17
CA GLU A 71 -2.16 -19.37 -40.24
C GLU A 71 -1.63 -19.65 -38.83
N GLN A 72 -0.44 -20.26 -38.70
CA GLN A 72 0.19 -20.48 -37.40
C GLN A 72 0.54 -19.16 -36.68
N PHE A 73 0.96 -18.13 -37.42
CA PHE A 73 1.17 -16.80 -36.83
C PHE A 73 -0.14 -16.19 -36.32
N ASP A 74 -1.27 -16.40 -36.97
CA ASP A 74 -2.57 -15.92 -36.48
C ASP A 74 -3.03 -16.66 -35.22
N VAL A 75 -2.80 -17.96 -35.15
CA VAL A 75 -3.04 -18.75 -33.94
C VAL A 75 -2.18 -18.22 -32.78
N GLN A 76 -0.86 -18.05 -33.00
CA GLN A 76 0.02 -17.50 -31.98
C GLN A 76 -0.38 -16.08 -31.58
N ALA A 77 -0.75 -15.24 -32.52
CA ALA A 77 -1.22 -13.89 -32.22
C ALA A 77 -2.46 -13.91 -31.32
N THR A 78 -3.37 -14.86 -31.55
CA THR A 78 -4.57 -15.02 -30.72
C THR A 78 -4.20 -15.45 -29.30
N ILE A 79 -3.28 -16.40 -29.15
CA ILE A 79 -2.78 -16.84 -27.83
C ILE A 79 -2.20 -15.67 -27.04
N HIS A 80 -1.31 -14.87 -27.66
CA HIS A 80 -0.71 -13.71 -26.99
C HIS A 80 -1.75 -12.63 -26.67
N SER A 81 -2.71 -12.37 -27.57
CA SER A 81 -3.80 -11.45 -27.29
C SER A 81 -4.60 -11.88 -26.06
N ASN A 82 -4.94 -13.17 -25.97
CA ASN A 82 -5.70 -13.73 -24.86
C ASN A 82 -4.89 -13.66 -23.55
N LEU A 83 -3.58 -13.92 -23.61
CA LEU A 83 -2.71 -13.80 -22.44
C LEU A 83 -2.64 -12.35 -21.94
N GLY A 84 -2.49 -11.37 -22.84
CA GLY A 84 -2.50 -9.95 -22.47
C GLY A 84 -3.82 -9.54 -21.80
N SER A 85 -4.95 -10.04 -22.32
CA SER A 85 -6.28 -9.82 -21.71
C SER A 85 -6.41 -10.49 -20.34
N ALA A 86 -6.04 -11.77 -20.20
CA ALA A 86 -6.08 -12.47 -18.92
C ALA A 86 -5.22 -11.77 -17.85
N LEU A 87 -4.02 -11.30 -18.22
CA LEU A 87 -3.19 -10.51 -17.31
C LEU A 87 -3.88 -9.20 -16.90
N THR A 88 -4.57 -8.54 -17.82
CA THR A 88 -5.27 -7.29 -17.55
C THR A 88 -6.46 -7.51 -16.62
N ASP A 89 -7.34 -8.45 -16.97
CA ASP A 89 -8.64 -8.62 -16.35
C ASP A 89 -8.56 -9.45 -15.06
N ASP A 90 -7.73 -10.50 -15.04
CA ASP A 90 -7.68 -11.45 -13.92
C ASP A 90 -6.56 -11.14 -12.92
N VAL A 91 -5.61 -10.27 -13.26
CA VAL A 91 -4.47 -9.93 -12.38
C VAL A 91 -4.39 -8.42 -12.12
N ILE A 92 -4.18 -7.60 -13.15
CA ILE A 92 -3.93 -6.16 -12.99
C ILE A 92 -5.14 -5.45 -12.36
N GLN A 93 -6.34 -5.65 -12.90
CA GLN A 93 -7.55 -5.00 -12.39
C GLN A 93 -7.86 -5.38 -10.92
N PRO A 94 -7.83 -6.67 -10.52
CA PRO A 94 -7.98 -7.07 -9.13
C PRO A 94 -6.95 -6.41 -8.21
N LEU A 95 -5.67 -6.40 -8.58
CA LEU A 95 -4.62 -5.77 -7.77
C LEU A 95 -4.82 -4.25 -7.63
N ARG A 96 -5.25 -3.56 -8.69
CA ARG A 96 -5.59 -2.12 -8.63
C ARG A 96 -6.80 -1.84 -7.73
N SER A 97 -7.79 -2.74 -7.74
CA SER A 97 -8.96 -2.65 -6.86
C SER A 97 -8.55 -2.79 -5.38
N ILE A 98 -7.72 -3.80 -5.07
CA ILE A 98 -7.15 -3.99 -3.73
C ILE A 98 -6.37 -2.76 -3.29
N GLN A 99 -5.43 -2.28 -4.11
CA GLN A 99 -4.61 -1.10 -3.83
C GLN A 99 -5.48 0.13 -3.47
N THR A 100 -6.57 0.34 -4.22
CA THR A 100 -7.49 1.47 -3.99
C THR A 100 -8.29 1.33 -2.70
N SER A 101 -8.76 0.12 -2.41
CA SER A 101 -9.50 -0.19 -1.17
C SER A 101 -8.61 -0.01 0.06
N GLU A 102 -7.41 -0.58 0.02
CA GLU A 102 -6.44 -0.51 1.12
C GLU A 102 -5.99 0.94 1.39
N ALA A 103 -5.77 1.75 0.35
CA ALA A 103 -5.41 3.15 0.50
C ALA A 103 -6.41 3.95 1.35
N LYS A 104 -7.71 3.66 1.22
CA LYS A 104 -8.76 4.30 2.05
C LYS A 104 -8.66 3.84 3.51
N THR A 105 -8.52 2.55 3.74
CA THR A 105 -8.39 1.96 5.08
C THR A 105 -7.16 2.47 5.81
N ILE A 106 -6.01 2.50 5.13
CA ILE A 106 -4.73 3.01 5.67
C ILE A 106 -4.87 4.48 6.08
N ARG A 107 -5.50 5.31 5.23
CA ARG A 107 -5.74 6.72 5.53
C ARG A 107 -6.63 6.89 6.77
N ALA A 108 -7.71 6.13 6.87
CA ALA A 108 -8.61 6.17 8.02
C ALA A 108 -7.89 5.77 9.33
N ALA A 109 -7.10 4.69 9.28
CA ALA A 109 -6.30 4.24 10.42
C ALA A 109 -5.26 5.30 10.85
N ALA A 110 -4.57 5.94 9.90
CA ALA A 110 -3.61 7.00 10.18
C ALA A 110 -4.25 8.20 10.92
N ILE A 111 -5.41 8.67 10.43
CA ILE A 111 -6.16 9.76 11.06
C ILE A 111 -6.60 9.38 12.48
N PHE A 112 -7.10 8.14 12.65
CA PHE A 112 -7.53 7.65 13.96
C PHE A 112 -6.36 7.62 14.96
N VAL A 113 -5.21 7.09 14.56
CA VAL A 113 -4.05 6.99 15.44
C VAL A 113 -3.49 8.36 15.78
N GLU A 114 -3.42 9.28 14.81
CA GLU A 114 -2.99 10.65 15.07
C GLU A 114 -3.90 11.34 16.10
N ARG A 115 -5.21 11.16 15.99
CA ARG A 115 -6.18 11.70 16.95
C ARG A 115 -5.97 11.14 18.36
N GLU A 116 -5.85 9.83 18.51
CA GLU A 116 -5.63 9.21 19.82
C GLU A 116 -4.26 9.55 20.41
N ALA A 117 -3.22 9.68 19.58
CA ALA A 117 -1.90 10.11 20.01
C ALA A 117 -1.93 11.54 20.57
N ARG A 118 -2.63 12.47 19.91
CA ARG A 118 -2.86 13.84 20.42
C ARG A 118 -3.62 13.81 21.75
N ARG A 119 -4.73 13.06 21.82
CA ARG A 119 -5.53 12.92 23.06
C ARG A 119 -4.71 12.37 24.23
N LEU A 120 -3.86 11.37 23.97
CA LEU A 120 -2.98 10.79 24.97
C LEU A 120 -1.94 11.81 25.47
N LYS A 121 -1.35 12.59 24.56
CA LYS A 121 -0.40 13.65 24.90
C LYS A 121 -1.06 14.70 25.80
N ASP A 122 -2.22 15.21 25.41
CA ASP A 122 -2.95 16.22 26.18
C ASP A 122 -3.29 15.72 27.60
N ARG A 123 -3.69 14.44 27.72
CA ARG A 123 -3.95 13.81 29.02
C ARG A 123 -2.68 13.68 29.85
N LYS A 124 -1.55 13.27 29.27
CA LYS A 124 -0.25 13.22 29.96
C LYS A 124 0.19 14.59 30.46
N ASP A 125 0.00 15.63 29.66
CA ASP A 125 0.34 17.02 30.01
C ASP A 125 -0.57 17.54 31.12
N ALA A 126 -1.87 17.22 31.09
CA ALA A 126 -2.80 17.51 32.18
C ALA A 126 -2.42 16.79 33.48
N THR A 127 -2.15 15.48 33.44
CA THR A 127 -1.71 14.70 34.61
C THR A 127 -0.42 15.26 35.19
N THR A 128 0.54 15.64 34.35
CA THR A 128 1.81 16.24 34.81
C THR A 128 1.58 17.56 35.52
N ARG A 129 0.67 18.41 34.99
CA ARG A 129 0.28 19.67 35.65
C ARG A 129 -0.39 19.42 37.00
N THR A 130 -1.39 18.54 37.06
CA THR A 130 -2.06 18.18 38.32
C THR A 130 -1.08 17.63 39.35
N LYS A 131 -0.13 16.77 38.94
CA LYS A 131 0.90 16.24 39.83
C LYS A 131 1.78 17.34 40.44
N ARG A 132 2.15 18.36 39.66
CA ARG A 132 2.92 19.51 40.17
C ARG A 132 2.12 20.32 41.19
N VAL A 133 0.84 20.60 40.90
CA VAL A 133 -0.05 21.32 41.83
C VAL A 133 -0.20 20.55 43.14
N LEU A 134 -0.49 19.24 43.07
CA LEU A 134 -0.61 18.40 44.26
C LEU A 134 0.67 18.40 45.10
N TYR A 135 1.84 18.32 44.46
CA TYR A 135 3.12 18.36 45.17
C TYR A 135 3.31 19.68 45.94
N GLU A 136 2.99 20.82 45.33
CA GLU A 136 3.08 22.11 46.03
C GLU A 136 2.05 22.24 47.16
N CYS A 137 0.81 21.77 46.94
CA CYS A 137 -0.21 21.76 47.99
C CYS A 137 0.21 20.89 49.18
N SER A 138 0.78 19.70 48.95
CA SER A 138 1.29 18.83 50.02
C SER A 138 2.40 19.52 50.82
N LYS A 139 3.33 20.21 50.15
CA LYS A 139 4.40 20.96 50.81
C LYS A 139 3.88 22.13 51.63
N GLN A 140 2.83 22.81 51.18
CA GLN A 140 2.18 23.88 51.93
C GLN A 140 1.44 23.34 53.16
N LEU A 141 0.73 22.22 53.02
CA LEU A 141 0.05 21.54 54.11
C LEU A 141 1.05 21.18 55.23
N GLU A 142 2.16 20.54 54.88
CA GLU A 142 3.20 20.13 55.84
C GLU A 142 3.77 21.32 56.61
N LYS A 143 3.96 22.48 55.95
CA LYS A 143 4.41 23.71 56.62
C LYS A 143 3.37 24.26 57.60
N LEU A 144 2.10 24.22 57.25
CA LEU A 144 1.02 24.70 58.11
C LEU A 144 0.85 23.79 59.34
N GLU A 145 0.93 22.48 59.14
CA GLU A 145 0.91 21.50 60.23
C GLU A 145 2.06 21.76 61.22
N GLN A 146 3.29 21.93 60.72
CA GLN A 146 4.45 22.25 61.56
C GLN A 146 4.29 23.57 62.33
N ALA A 147 3.74 24.62 61.69
CA ALA A 147 3.52 25.90 62.35
C ALA A 147 2.45 25.80 63.46
N ASN A 148 1.39 25.03 63.23
CA ASN A 148 0.34 24.81 64.21
C ASN A 148 0.84 24.01 65.43
N ASP A 149 1.67 22.99 65.21
CA ASP A 149 2.28 22.21 66.29
C ASP A 149 3.20 23.08 67.16
N GLN A 150 3.96 24.00 66.54
CA GLN A 150 4.80 24.96 67.27
C GLN A 150 3.98 25.94 68.11
N GLN A 151 2.84 26.41 67.61
CA GLN A 151 1.93 27.25 68.40
C GLN A 151 1.38 26.50 69.61
N GLN A 152 0.91 25.26 69.43
CA GLN A 152 0.38 24.45 70.54
C GLN A 152 1.43 24.09 71.60
N ALA A 153 2.70 23.95 71.20
CA ALA A 153 3.80 23.72 72.13
C ALA A 153 4.21 24.97 72.93
N GLY A 154 3.98 26.17 72.39
CA GLY A 154 4.27 27.44 73.07
C GLY A 154 3.19 27.89 74.05
N GLU A 155 1.98 27.31 73.98
CA GLU A 155 0.85 27.60 74.88
C GLU A 155 0.78 26.65 76.10
N ARG A 156 1.65 25.65 76.20
CA ARG A 156 1.78 24.73 77.36
C ARG A 156 2.95 25.10 78.26
#